data_AF-A0A925U029-F1
#
_entry.id   AF-A0A925U029-F1
#
_cell.length_a   1.000
_cell.length_b   1.000
_cell.length_c   1.000
_cell.angle_alpha   90.00
_cell.angle_beta   90.00
_cell.angle_gamma   90.00
#
_symmetry.space_group_name_H-M   'P 1'
#
loop_
_entity.id
_entity.type
_entity.pdbx_description
1 polymer ?
#
loop_
_entity_poly.entity_id
_entity_poly.type
_entity_poly.pdbx_seq_one_letter_code
_entity_poly.pdbx_strand_id
1 'polypeptide(L)' 'RKDTTGFEIEASQKINFNDALYAYTIGSAIANGDEKEIGSIEIGKFSDFIVMNGLEEATLSENYIHATYISGESVQEI' A
#
# COMPACT_ATOMS: atom_id res chain seq x y z
N ARG A 1 -1.73 13.41 10.80
CA ARG A 1 -3.16 13.81 10.81
C ARG A 1 -3.27 15.14 11.53
N LYS A 2 -4.15 16.06 11.11
CA LYS A 2 -4.41 17.32 11.81
C LYS A 2 -5.79 17.27 12.49
N ASP A 3 -5.95 17.96 13.60
CA ASP A 3 -7.26 18.13 14.25
C ASP A 3 -8.11 19.19 13.54
N THR A 4 -9.29 19.49 14.07
CA THR A 4 -10.21 20.51 13.53
C THR A 4 -9.66 21.94 13.59
N THR A 5 -8.58 22.17 14.33
CA THR A 5 -7.89 23.47 14.44
C THR A 5 -6.64 23.56 13.57
N GLY A 6 -6.27 22.47 12.89
CA GLY A 6 -5.07 22.38 12.06
C GLY A 6 -3.81 21.97 12.83
N PHE A 7 -3.89 21.66 14.12
CA PHE A 7 -2.76 21.20 14.91
C PHE A 7 -2.40 19.76 14.52
N GLU A 8 -1.10 19.49 14.34
CA GLU A 8 -0.61 18.16 13.97
C GLU A 8 -0.58 17.24 15.19
N ILE A 9 -1.33 16.15 15.10
CA ILE A 9 -1.51 15.20 16.21
C ILE A 9 -0.40 14.16 16.15
N GLU A 10 0.31 13.96 17.26
CA GLU A 10 1.33 12.91 17.45
C GLU A 10 2.32 12.85 16.28
N ALA A 11 2.93 14.00 15.93
CA ALA A 11 3.87 14.09 14.82
C ALA A 11 5.05 13.09 14.93
N SER A 12 5.42 12.70 16.16
CA SER A 12 6.45 11.69 16.43
C SER A 12 6.08 10.27 15.99
N GLN A 13 4.79 9.97 15.79
CA GLN A 13 4.30 8.69 15.29
C GLN A 13 4.18 8.65 13.76
N LYS A 14 4.53 9.74 13.07
CA LYS A 14 4.49 9.80 11.62
C LYS A 14 5.64 8.96 11.04
N ILE A 15 5.29 8.02 10.18
CA ILE A 15 6.25 7.28 9.35
C ILE A 15 6.31 7.88 7.95
N ASN A 16 7.43 7.66 7.25
CA ASN A 16 7.56 8.11 5.86
C ASN A 16 6.76 7.20 4.91
N PHE A 17 6.57 7.66 3.68
CA PHE A 17 5.79 6.93 2.69
C PHE A 17 6.31 5.51 2.40
N ASN A 18 7.63 5.34 2.26
CA ASN A 18 8.23 4.03 1.96
C ASN A 18 8.05 3.04 3.13
N ASP A 19 8.19 3.51 4.37
CA ASP A 19 7.94 2.70 5.56
C ASP A 19 6.47 2.24 5.62
N ALA A 20 5.53 3.14 5.28
CA ALA A 20 4.12 2.80 5.21
C ALA A 20 3.86 1.77 4.10
N LEU A 21 4.36 2.00 2.89
CA LEU A 21 4.19 1.06 1.77
C LEU A 21 4.77 -0.32 2.10
N TYR A 22 5.96 -0.36 2.69
CA TYR A 22 6.58 -1.60 3.17
C TYR A 22 5.70 -2.29 4.20
N ALA A 23 5.26 -1.57 5.23
CA ALA A 23 4.44 -2.13 6.30
C ALA A 23 3.14 -2.73 5.78
N TYR A 24 2.47 -2.10 4.80
CA TYR A 24 1.23 -2.58 4.20
C TYR A 24 1.41 -3.60 3.08
N THR A 25 2.64 -3.97 2.74
CA THR A 25 2.94 -4.97 1.70
C THR A 25 3.81 -6.08 2.29
N ILE A 26 5.09 -6.14 1.92
CA ILE A 26 6.00 -7.22 2.30
C ILE A 26 6.26 -7.25 3.81
N GLY A 27 6.20 -6.10 4.51
CA GLY A 27 6.35 -6.03 5.96
C GLY A 27 5.27 -6.81 6.71
N SER A 28 4.00 -6.68 6.27
CA SER A 28 2.89 -7.48 6.83
C SER A 28 3.04 -8.97 6.49
N ALA A 29 3.48 -9.30 5.27
CA ALA A 29 3.73 -10.69 4.89
C ALA A 29 4.81 -11.34 5.77
N ILE A 30 5.92 -10.65 6.03
CA ILE A 30 6.99 -11.11 6.94
C ILE A 30 6.47 -11.28 8.36
N ALA A 31 5.65 -10.34 8.85
CA ALA A 31 5.08 -10.43 10.20
C ALA A 31 4.17 -11.66 10.36
N ASN A 32 3.53 -12.11 9.28
CA ASN A 32 2.67 -13.30 9.25
C ASN A 32 3.42 -14.59 8.89
N GLY A 33 4.65 -14.52 8.37
CA GLY A 33 5.41 -15.66 7.86
C GLY A 33 5.00 -16.11 6.45
N ASP A 34 4.32 -15.24 5.70
CA ASP A 34 3.80 -15.49 4.34
C ASP A 34 4.65 -14.77 3.26
N GLU A 35 5.87 -14.34 3.59
CA GLU A 35 6.70 -13.53 2.69
C GLU A 35 7.20 -14.28 1.45
N LYS A 36 7.02 -15.60 1.39
CA LYS A 36 7.35 -16.41 0.21
C LYS A 36 6.18 -16.51 -0.75
N GLU A 37 4.98 -16.17 -0.30
CA GLU A 37 3.73 -16.31 -1.03
C GLU A 37 3.17 -14.95 -1.46
N ILE A 38 3.25 -13.91 -0.62
CA ILE A 38 2.60 -12.61 -0.85
C ILE A 38 3.48 -11.40 -0.49
N GLY A 39 2.94 -10.20 -0.72
CA GLY A 39 3.48 -8.94 -0.22
C GLY A 39 4.50 -8.24 -1.12
N SER A 40 4.93 -8.86 -2.22
CA SER A 40 5.77 -8.20 -3.23
C SER A 40 5.54 -8.78 -4.63
N ILE A 41 5.91 -8.02 -5.65
CA ILE A 41 5.82 -8.44 -7.05
C ILE A 41 7.11 -9.18 -7.41
N GLU A 42 7.11 -10.49 -7.25
CA GLU A 42 8.23 -11.38 -7.54
C GLU A 42 7.75 -12.69 -8.19
N ILE A 43 8.60 -13.32 -9.00
CA ILE A 43 8.27 -14.60 -9.64
C ILE A 43 8.09 -15.68 -8.57
N GLY A 44 6.99 -16.43 -8.66
CA GLY A 44 6.66 -17.53 -7.75
C GLY A 44 5.72 -17.14 -6.60
N LYS A 45 5.43 -15.85 -6.42
CA LYS A 45 4.42 -15.34 -5.48
C LYS A 45 3.03 -15.25 -6.14
N PHE A 46 1.99 -15.12 -5.32
CA PHE A 46 0.66 -14.80 -5.82
C PHE A 46 0.67 -13.43 -6.51
N SER A 47 -0.08 -13.35 -7.61
CA SER A 47 -0.21 -12.13 -8.40
C SER A 47 -1.31 -11.24 -7.83
N ASP A 48 -1.09 -10.82 -6.58
CA ASP A 48 -1.95 -9.88 -5.85
C ASP A 48 -1.36 -8.47 -6.00
N PHE A 49 -2.03 -7.61 -6.75
CA PHE A 49 -1.57 -6.23 -6.95
C PHE A 49 -2.72 -5.29 -7.33
N ILE A 50 -2.46 -4.00 -7.16
CA ILE A 50 -3.32 -2.93 -7.66
C ILE A 50 -2.60 -2.14 -8.74
N VAL A 51 -3.36 -1.56 -9.65
CA VAL A 51 -2.89 -0.58 -10.62
C VAL A 51 -3.50 0.76 -10.26
N MET A 52 -2.70 1.81 -10.24
CA MET A 52 -3.14 3.15 -9.85
C MET A 52 -2.48 4.22 -10.73
N ASN A 53 -3.08 5.40 -10.75
CA ASN A 53 -2.67 6.52 -11.61
C ASN A 53 -1.32 7.17 -11.22
N GLY A 54 -0.81 6.88 -10.02
CA GLY A 54 0.46 7.40 -9.53
C GLY A 54 0.73 6.97 -8.09
N LEU A 55 1.96 7.18 -7.62
CA LEU A 55 2.38 6.82 -6.25
C LEU A 55 3.35 7.87 -5.68
N GLU A 56 2.98 9.15 -5.77
CA GLU A 56 3.75 10.25 -5.18
C GLU A 56 3.13 10.70 -3.86
N GLU A 57 3.95 10.85 -2.81
CA GLU A 57 3.47 11.21 -1.47
C GLU A 57 2.66 12.52 -1.45
N ALA A 58 3.08 13.50 -2.25
CA ALA A 58 2.44 14.81 -2.34
C ALA A 58 1.01 14.77 -2.91
N THR A 59 0.68 13.73 -3.70
CA THR A 59 -0.59 13.59 -4.42
C THR A 59 -1.38 12.35 -3.99
N LEU A 60 -0.98 11.66 -2.92
CA LEU A 60 -1.63 10.43 -2.46
C LEU A 60 -3.16 10.53 -2.29
N SER A 61 -3.66 11.69 -1.87
CA SER A 61 -5.11 11.91 -1.69
C SER A 61 -5.88 12.02 -3.01
N GLU A 62 -5.19 12.27 -4.12
CA GLU A 62 -5.75 12.37 -5.46
C GLU A 62 -5.62 11.05 -6.24
N ASN A 63 -4.86 10.10 -5.71
CA ASN A 63 -4.67 8.80 -6.34
C ASN A 63 -5.93 7.95 -6.24
N TYR A 64 -6.16 7.17 -7.27
CA TYR A 64 -7.26 6.22 -7.35
C TYR A 64 -6.78 4.91 -7.95
N ILE A 65 -7.51 3.84 -7.62
CA ILE A 65 -7.23 2.49 -8.11
C ILE A 65 -7.91 2.35 -9.45
N HIS A 66 -7.13 2.07 -10.50
CA HIS A 66 -7.62 1.69 -11.83
C HIS A 66 -8.08 0.23 -11.85
N ALA A 67 -7.32 -0.66 -11.22
CA ALA A 67 -7.62 -2.07 -11.23
C ALA A 67 -7.10 -2.79 -9.99
N THR A 68 -7.77 -3.86 -9.61
CA THR A 68 -7.38 -4.77 -8.53
C THR A 68 -7.33 -6.19 -9.07
N TYR A 69 -6.17 -6.85 -8.90
CA TYR A 69 -5.96 -8.24 -9.27
C TYR A 69 -5.69 -9.07 -8.01
N ILE A 70 -6.37 -10.21 -7.90
CA ILE A 70 -6.17 -11.17 -6.81
C ILE A 70 -5.90 -12.54 -7.44
N SER A 71 -4.76 -13.13 -7.11
CA SER A 71 -4.27 -14.41 -7.63
C SER A 71 -4.25 -14.44 -9.17
N GLY A 72 -3.99 -13.29 -9.80
CA GLY A 72 -3.97 -13.13 -11.26
C GLY A 72 -5.33 -12.86 -11.90
N GLU A 73 -6.42 -12.89 -11.15
CA GLU A 73 -7.77 -12.61 -11.65
C GLU A 73 -8.15 -11.14 -11.42
N SER A 74 -8.75 -10.51 -12.43
CA SER A 74 -9.29 -9.15 -12.31
C SER A 74 -10.55 -9.16 -11.44
N VAL A 75 -10.53 -8.44 -10.32
CA VAL A 75 -11.66 -8.33 -9.37
C VAL A 75 -12.40 -7.00 -9.54
N GLN A 76 -11.69 -5.96 -9.98
CA GLN A 76 -12.23 -4.64 -10.20
C GLN A 76 -11.41 -3.91 -11.27
N GLU A 77 -12.08 -3.24 -12.20
CA GLU A 77 -11.51 -2.32 -13.19
C GLU A 77 -12.42 -1.08 -13.31
N ILE A 78 -11.84 0.12 -13.36
CA ILE A 78 -12.54 1.42 -13.43
C ILE A 78 -12.00 2.26 -14.60
#